data_AF-A0A3G5T492-F1
#
_entry.id   AF-A0A3G5T492-F1
#
_cell.length_a   1.000
_cell.length_b   1.000
_cell.length_c   1.000
_cell.angle_alpha   90.00
_cell.angle_beta   90.00
_cell.angle_gamma   90.00
#
_symmetry.space_group_name_H-M   'P 1'
#
loop_
_entity.id
_entity.type
_entity.pdbx_description
1 polymer ?
#
loop_
_entity_poly.entity_id
_entity_poly.type
_entity_poly.pdbx_seq_one_letter_code
_entity_poly.pdbx_strand_id
1 'polypeptide(L)'
;MPACGGSHRRVSAGHIGHGVRGSGQAVRDRERGSMAVEVVVLVPVVVAVMLLVIAFGRYVGREGDVESAAREAARAASYERDLAAARDAAQQAATRTLPDELACQPVTVGGDFRAGGTVTVTVSCQVSFSELGFLGLPGSANLHGQSAAPLDTWRRTQ
;
A
#
# COMPACT_ATOMS: atom_id res chain seq x y z
N MET A 1 21.72 86.96 -16.39
CA MET A 1 21.64 88.03 -15.36
C MET A 1 21.84 87.39 -14.00
N PRO A 2 22.64 88.01 -13.11
CA PRO A 2 23.45 87.33 -12.10
C PRO A 2 22.84 87.41 -10.70
N ALA A 3 23.23 86.48 -9.83
CA ALA A 3 23.45 86.79 -8.40
C ALA A 3 24.41 85.75 -7.81
N CYS A 4 25.70 86.07 -7.85
CA CYS A 4 26.70 85.54 -6.93
C CYS A 4 26.48 86.15 -5.54
N GLY A 5 26.59 85.37 -4.48
CA GLY A 5 26.79 85.94 -3.15
C GLY A 5 26.62 84.95 -2.01
N GLY A 6 27.70 84.74 -1.25
CA GLY A 6 27.58 84.31 0.15
C GLY A 6 28.28 83.01 0.51
N SER A 7 29.61 83.03 0.57
CA SER A 7 30.39 82.03 1.31
C SER A 7 30.43 82.42 2.78
N HIS A 8 30.03 81.54 3.70
CA HIS A 8 30.56 81.53 5.07
C HIS A 8 30.73 80.09 5.57
N ARG A 9 31.83 79.92 6.29
CA ARG A 9 32.52 78.65 6.60
C ARG A 9 31.98 77.97 7.85
N ARG A 10 32.02 76.64 7.79
CA ARG A 10 32.37 75.62 8.81
C ARG A 10 31.94 75.84 10.27
N VAL A 11 31.26 74.83 10.83
CA VAL A 11 31.75 74.09 12.02
C VAL A 11 31.30 72.63 11.90
N SER A 12 32.26 71.72 12.06
CA SER A 12 32.05 70.28 12.25
C SER A 12 31.83 70.02 13.74
N ALA A 13 30.75 69.32 14.09
CA ALA A 13 30.61 68.67 15.38
C ALA A 13 29.97 67.30 15.12
N GLY A 14 30.78 66.26 15.27
CA GLY A 14 30.31 64.89 15.17
C GLY A 14 29.36 64.56 16.31
N HIS A 15 28.32 63.79 15.97
CA HIS A 15 27.67 62.93 16.94
C HIS A 15 27.69 61.50 16.40
N ILE A 16 28.65 60.75 16.93
CA ILE A 16 28.70 59.30 16.86
C ILE A 16 27.68 58.82 17.90
N GLY A 17 26.45 58.60 17.45
CA GLY A 17 25.41 57.94 18.24
C GLY A 17 25.71 56.44 18.30
N HIS A 18 26.15 55.99 19.47
CA HIS A 18 26.47 54.60 19.79
C HIS A 18 25.37 53.61 19.39
N GLY A 19 25.78 52.51 18.78
CA GLY A 19 24.93 51.38 18.53
C GLY A 19 24.45 50.72 19.82
N VAL A 20 23.17 50.36 19.85
CA VAL A 20 22.70 49.23 20.63
C VAL A 20 22.48 48.10 19.63
N ARG A 21 23.55 47.35 19.40
CA ARG A 21 23.50 46.01 18.79
C ARG A 21 22.74 45.08 19.74
N GLY A 22 21.92 44.23 19.15
CA GLY A 22 20.85 43.51 19.81
C GLY A 22 21.24 42.59 20.95
N SER A 23 20.28 42.40 21.86
CA SER A 23 20.23 41.30 22.82
C SER A 23 18.77 40.96 23.12
N GLY A 24 18.01 40.58 22.10
CA GLY A 24 16.60 40.21 22.24
C GLY A 24 16.11 39.09 21.31
N GLN A 25 16.99 38.49 20.49
CA GLN A 25 16.57 37.50 19.48
C GLN A 25 16.95 36.05 19.81
N ALA A 26 17.84 35.79 20.79
CA ALA A 26 18.33 34.43 21.06
C ALA A 26 17.42 33.56 21.95
N VAL A 27 16.28 34.07 22.42
CA VAL A 27 15.33 33.31 23.27
C VAL A 27 14.13 32.78 22.46
N ARG A 28 13.75 33.42 21.35
CA ARG A 28 12.62 32.97 20.52
C ARG A 28 12.94 31.83 19.54
N ASP A 29 14.22 31.57 19.29
CA ASP A 29 14.64 30.48 18.40
C ASP A 29 14.81 29.12 19.12
N ARG A 30 14.97 29.11 20.45
CA ARG A 30 15.07 27.86 21.23
C ARG A 30 13.74 27.11 21.31
N GLU A 31 12.61 27.82 21.42
CA GLU A 31 11.27 27.20 21.45
C GLU A 31 10.83 26.69 20.07
N ARG A 32 11.14 27.43 18.98
CA ARG A 32 10.86 26.96 17.61
C ARG A 32 11.74 25.77 17.22
N GLY A 33 12.98 25.72 17.71
CA GLY A 33 13.87 24.57 17.51
C GLY A 33 13.33 23.29 18.13
N SER A 34 12.73 23.35 19.33
CA SER A 34 12.10 22.20 19.99
C SER A 34 10.88 21.70 19.20
N MET A 35 9.97 22.61 18.84
CA MET A 35 8.77 22.28 18.06
C MET A 35 9.12 21.75 16.65
N ALA A 36 10.14 22.31 16.00
CA ALA A 36 10.58 21.86 14.69
C ALA A 36 11.27 20.48 14.75
N VAL A 37 12.09 20.21 15.76
CA VAL A 37 12.76 18.91 15.93
C VAL A 37 11.77 17.79 16.24
N GLU A 38 10.77 18.04 17.09
CA GLU A 38 9.70 17.08 17.35
C GLU A 38 8.93 16.72 16.07
N VAL A 39 8.60 17.71 15.24
CA VAL A 39 7.89 17.49 13.97
C VAL A 39 8.78 16.75 12.96
N VAL A 40 10.08 17.04 12.90
CA VAL A 40 11.03 16.34 12.01
C VAL A 40 11.12 14.85 12.33
N VAL A 41 10.97 14.46 13.60
CA VAL A 41 10.96 13.05 14.01
C VAL A 41 9.55 12.43 13.88
N LEU A 42 8.50 13.19 14.19
CA LEU A 42 7.12 12.71 14.17
C LEU A 42 6.61 12.43 12.75
N VAL A 43 6.91 13.32 11.80
CA VAL A 43 6.40 13.21 10.41
C VAL A 43 6.83 11.89 9.75
N PRO A 44 8.12 11.48 9.76
CA PRO A 44 8.54 10.19 9.21
C PRO A 44 7.82 9.01 9.85
N VAL A 45 7.61 9.04 11.17
CA VAL A 45 6.91 7.96 11.89
C VAL A 45 5.45 7.88 11.46
N VAL A 46 4.74 9.00 11.37
CA VAL A 46 3.35 9.04 10.91
C VAL A 46 3.24 8.56 9.46
N VAL A 47 4.15 9.00 8.59
CA VAL A 47 4.21 8.53 7.19
C VAL A 47 4.46 7.02 7.14
N ALA A 48 5.39 6.50 7.93
CA ALA A 48 5.65 5.05 8.01
C ALA A 48 4.41 4.28 8.46
N VAL A 49 3.68 4.76 9.48
CA VAL A 49 2.43 4.15 9.94
C VAL A 49 1.35 4.18 8.85
N MET A 50 1.18 5.29 8.12
CA MET A 50 0.24 5.37 7.00
C MET A 50 0.57 4.36 5.90
N LEU A 51 1.86 4.23 5.54
CA LEU A 51 2.31 3.25 4.56
C LEU A 51 2.02 1.81 5.00
N LEU A 52 2.22 1.50 6.29
CA LEU A 52 1.87 0.20 6.85
C LEU A 52 0.37 -0.08 6.76
N VAL A 53 -0.48 0.90 7.08
CA VAL A 53 -1.93 0.76 6.96
C VAL A 53 -2.36 0.51 5.52
N ILE A 54 -1.79 1.24 4.55
CA ILE A 54 -2.08 1.03 3.12
C ILE A 54 -1.61 -0.37 2.68
N ALA A 55 -0.40 -0.78 3.09
CA ALA A 55 0.14 -2.09 2.77
C ALA A 55 -0.75 -3.21 3.32
N PHE A 56 -1.19 -3.10 4.57
CA PHE A 56 -2.08 -4.08 5.20
C PHE A 56 -3.48 -4.09 4.56
N GLY A 57 -4.03 -2.91 4.26
CA GLY A 57 -5.30 -2.81 3.55
C GLY A 57 -5.27 -3.48 2.18
N ARG A 58 -4.18 -3.29 1.42
CA ARG A 58 -3.96 -4.00 0.16
C ARG A 58 -3.82 -5.50 0.37
N TYR A 59 -3.09 -5.94 1.40
CA TYR A 59 -2.91 -7.36 1.72
C TYR A 59 -4.26 -8.06 1.97
N VAL A 60 -5.09 -7.48 2.86
CA VAL A 60 -6.42 -8.03 3.17
C VAL A 60 -7.35 -8.02 1.96
N GLY A 61 -7.25 -7.00 1.10
CA GLY A 61 -7.98 -6.97 -0.17
C GLY A 61 -7.64 -8.17 -1.07
N ARG A 62 -6.34 -8.44 -1.26
CA ARG A 62 -5.87 -9.60 -2.05
C ARG A 62 -6.30 -10.93 -1.45
N GLU A 63 -6.32 -11.05 -0.13
CA GLU A 63 -6.82 -12.25 0.55
C GLU A 63 -8.30 -12.50 0.23
N GLY A 64 -9.10 -11.44 0.22
CA GLY A 64 -10.50 -11.49 -0.21
C GLY A 64 -10.68 -11.96 -1.66
N ASP A 65 -9.84 -11.48 -2.57
CA ASP A 65 -9.86 -11.87 -3.99
C ASP A 65 -9.49 -13.35 -4.18
N VAL A 66 -8.49 -13.85 -3.45
CA VAL A 66 -8.09 -15.27 -3.52
C VAL A 66 -9.19 -16.18 -2.99
N GLU A 67 -9.86 -15.78 -1.91
CA GLU A 67 -10.96 -16.54 -1.32
C GLU A 67 -12.25 -16.49 -2.16
N SER A 68 -12.55 -15.36 -2.83
CA SER A 68 -13.65 -15.29 -3.80
C SER A 68 -13.35 -16.17 -5.02
N ALA A 69 -12.12 -16.14 -5.54
CA ALA A 69 -11.68 -16.99 -6.64
C ALA A 69 -11.77 -18.48 -6.29
N ALA A 70 -11.34 -18.89 -5.09
CA ALA A 70 -11.44 -20.28 -4.64
C ALA A 70 -12.90 -20.76 -4.60
N ARG A 71 -13.82 -19.91 -4.11
CA ARG A 71 -15.27 -20.21 -4.06
C ARG A 71 -15.88 -20.35 -5.45
N GLU A 72 -15.54 -19.45 -6.38
CA GLU A 72 -16.03 -19.52 -7.76
C GLU A 72 -15.45 -20.73 -8.51
N ALA A 73 -14.17 -21.01 -8.32
CA ALA A 73 -13.51 -22.17 -8.88
C ALA A 73 -14.09 -23.50 -8.36
N ALA A 74 -14.39 -23.59 -7.06
CA ALA A 74 -15.04 -24.77 -6.48
C ALA A 74 -16.45 -25.00 -7.06
N ARG A 75 -17.22 -23.93 -7.28
CA ARG A 75 -18.53 -24.03 -7.95
C ARG A 75 -18.38 -24.51 -9.39
N ALA A 76 -17.46 -23.95 -10.16
CA ALA A 76 -17.21 -24.37 -11.53
C ALA A 76 -16.78 -25.85 -11.60
N ALA A 77 -15.88 -26.28 -10.69
CA ALA A 77 -15.44 -27.65 -10.59
C ALA A 77 -16.57 -28.63 -10.25
N SER A 78 -17.53 -28.22 -9.41
CA SER A 78 -18.63 -29.09 -8.97
C SER A 78 -19.60 -29.52 -10.06
N TYR A 79 -19.59 -28.82 -11.20
CA TYR A 79 -20.41 -29.17 -12.37
C TYR A 79 -19.82 -30.30 -13.21
N GLU A 80 -18.54 -30.59 -13.01
CA GLU A 80 -17.81 -31.52 -13.84
C GLU A 80 -17.65 -32.88 -13.17
N ARG A 81 -17.63 -33.94 -13.99
CA ARG A 81 -17.60 -35.33 -13.49
C ARG A 81 -16.20 -35.94 -13.52
N ASP A 82 -15.30 -35.36 -14.30
CA ASP A 82 -13.92 -35.78 -14.45
C ASP A 82 -12.96 -34.78 -13.79
N LEU A 83 -11.87 -35.29 -13.20
CA LEU A 83 -10.86 -34.50 -12.51
C LEU A 83 -10.14 -33.50 -13.43
N ALA A 84 -9.80 -33.90 -14.66
CA ALA A 84 -9.12 -33.06 -15.62
C ALA A 84 -10.02 -31.92 -16.09
N ALA A 85 -11.26 -32.23 -16.46
CA ALA A 85 -12.21 -31.21 -16.86
C ALA A 85 -12.58 -30.27 -15.67
N ALA A 86 -12.66 -30.80 -14.44
CA ALA A 86 -12.88 -30.00 -13.24
C ALA A 86 -11.73 -29.03 -12.96
N ARG A 87 -10.48 -29.47 -13.21
CA ARG A 87 -9.28 -28.61 -13.13
C ARG A 87 -9.31 -27.50 -14.17
N ASP A 88 -9.64 -27.82 -15.41
CA ASP A 88 -9.72 -26.82 -16.48
C ASP A 88 -10.82 -25.79 -16.20
N ALA A 89 -11.99 -26.23 -15.76
CA ALA A 89 -13.10 -25.35 -15.37
C ALA A 89 -12.73 -24.48 -14.15
N ALA A 90 -12.12 -25.06 -13.12
CA ALA A 90 -11.65 -24.34 -11.94
C ALA A 90 -10.59 -23.30 -12.30
N GLN A 91 -9.63 -23.65 -13.15
CA GLN A 91 -8.56 -22.75 -13.60
C GLN A 91 -9.15 -21.58 -14.38
N GLN A 92 -10.07 -21.84 -15.31
CA GLN A 92 -10.72 -20.77 -16.08
C GLN A 92 -11.55 -19.84 -15.19
N ALA A 93 -12.25 -20.39 -14.20
CA ALA A 93 -13.01 -19.59 -13.23
C ALA A 93 -12.07 -18.72 -12.40
N ALA A 94 -11.03 -19.31 -11.79
CA ALA A 94 -10.06 -18.57 -10.98
C ALA A 94 -9.37 -17.45 -11.78
N THR A 95 -8.97 -17.69 -13.02
CA THR A 95 -8.34 -16.66 -13.88
C THR A 95 -9.28 -15.49 -14.18
N ARG A 96 -10.61 -15.69 -14.19
CA ARG A 96 -11.58 -14.60 -14.41
C ARG A 96 -11.82 -13.77 -13.16
N THR A 97 -11.70 -14.39 -11.98
CA THR A 97 -11.94 -13.74 -10.69
C THR A 97 -10.69 -13.02 -10.17
N LEU A 98 -9.51 -13.61 -10.39
CA LEU A 98 -8.24 -13.09 -9.90
C LEU A 98 -7.79 -11.86 -10.71
N PRO A 99 -7.22 -10.84 -10.05
CA PRO A 99 -6.63 -9.70 -10.74
C PRO A 99 -5.34 -10.09 -11.48
N ASP A 100 -5.14 -9.54 -12.69
CA ASP A 100 -4.04 -9.88 -13.59
C ASP A 100 -2.64 -9.63 -12.99
N GLU A 101 -2.50 -8.64 -12.10
CA GLU A 101 -1.22 -8.32 -11.48
C GLU A 101 -0.81 -9.26 -10.33
N LEU A 102 -1.65 -10.25 -9.98
CA LEU A 102 -1.35 -11.21 -8.92
C LEU A 102 -0.69 -12.48 -9.48
N ALA A 103 0.51 -12.81 -8.99
CA ALA A 103 1.23 -13.99 -9.44
C ALA A 103 0.68 -15.26 -8.76
N CYS A 104 -0.20 -15.98 -9.44
CA CYS A 104 -0.83 -17.20 -8.91
C CYS A 104 -0.28 -18.47 -9.57
N GLN A 105 -0.17 -19.52 -8.77
CA GLN A 105 0.11 -20.87 -9.27
C GLN A 105 -1.17 -21.49 -9.85
N PRO A 106 -1.04 -22.53 -10.70
CA PRO A 106 -2.20 -23.30 -11.16
C PRO A 106 -3.06 -23.80 -9.99
N VAL A 107 -4.37 -23.78 -10.15
CA VAL A 107 -5.31 -24.22 -9.10
C VAL A 107 -5.14 -25.71 -8.83
N THR A 108 -5.18 -26.08 -7.57
CA THR A 108 -5.14 -27.49 -7.17
C THR A 108 -6.56 -27.95 -6.85
N VAL A 109 -7.04 -28.92 -7.64
CA VAL A 109 -8.34 -29.56 -7.42
C VAL A 109 -8.12 -30.96 -6.85
N GLY A 110 -8.80 -31.24 -5.75
CA GLY A 110 -8.84 -32.55 -5.09
C GLY A 110 -10.25 -32.87 -4.58
N GLY A 111 -10.37 -33.99 -3.87
CA GLY A 111 -11.64 -34.47 -3.32
C GLY A 111 -12.15 -35.73 -4.01
N ASP A 112 -13.34 -36.14 -3.60
CA ASP A 112 -13.96 -37.41 -4.01
C ASP A 112 -14.88 -37.18 -5.21
N PHE A 113 -14.46 -37.60 -6.41
CA PHE A 113 -15.26 -37.52 -7.65
C PHE A 113 -16.29 -38.66 -7.78
N ARG A 114 -17.04 -38.91 -6.71
CA ARG A 114 -18.13 -39.89 -6.66
C ARG A 114 -19.47 -39.20 -6.47
N ALA A 115 -20.57 -39.89 -6.76
CA ALA A 115 -21.90 -39.34 -6.51
C ALA A 115 -22.06 -38.94 -5.03
N GLY A 116 -22.42 -37.68 -4.78
CA GLY A 116 -22.49 -37.10 -3.44
C GLY A 116 -21.14 -36.77 -2.80
N GLY A 117 -20.04 -36.85 -3.56
CA GLY A 117 -18.71 -36.45 -3.12
C GLY A 117 -18.53 -34.93 -3.09
N THR A 118 -17.39 -34.50 -2.55
CA THR A 118 -17.05 -33.07 -2.40
C THR A 118 -15.78 -32.78 -3.18
N VAL A 119 -15.83 -31.74 -4.01
CA VAL A 119 -14.64 -31.21 -4.69
C VAL A 119 -14.07 -30.07 -3.85
N THR A 120 -12.76 -30.06 -3.68
CA THR A 120 -12.02 -29.01 -2.98
C THR A 120 -11.05 -28.36 -3.95
N VAL A 121 -11.09 -27.04 -4.03
CA VAL A 121 -10.20 -26.24 -4.86
C VAL A 121 -9.35 -25.35 -3.97
N THR A 122 -8.04 -25.36 -4.22
CA THR A 122 -7.06 -24.53 -3.52
C THR A 122 -6.38 -23.61 -4.51
N VAL A 123 -6.37 -22.32 -4.20
CA VAL A 123 -5.73 -21.25 -4.97
C VAL A 123 -4.56 -20.72 -4.16
N SER A 124 -3.39 -20.60 -4.78
CA SER A 124 -2.17 -20.12 -4.12
C SER A 124 -1.55 -19.01 -4.94
N CYS A 125 -1.36 -17.85 -4.31
CA CYS A 125 -0.87 -16.64 -4.96
C CYS A 125 0.27 -16.01 -4.15
N GLN A 126 1.19 -15.34 -4.82
CA GLN A 126 2.27 -14.59 -4.20
C GLN A 126 2.02 -13.08 -4.33
N VAL A 127 2.16 -12.38 -3.21
CA VAL A 127 2.21 -10.91 -3.16
C VAL A 127 3.63 -10.48 -2.88
N SER A 128 4.22 -9.73 -3.81
CA SER A 128 5.54 -9.11 -3.62
C SER A 128 5.39 -7.76 -2.90
N PHE A 129 6.18 -7.56 -1.85
CA PHE A 129 6.28 -6.27 -1.16
C PHE A 129 7.48 -5.45 -1.67
N SER A 130 7.86 -5.61 -2.93
CA SER A 130 9.03 -4.94 -3.52
C SER A 130 8.96 -3.42 -3.40
N GLU A 131 7.76 -2.84 -3.39
CA GLU A 131 7.57 -1.39 -3.19
C GLU A 131 7.90 -0.91 -1.77
N LEU A 132 7.93 -1.82 -0.78
CA LEU A 132 8.39 -1.55 0.59
C LEU A 132 9.89 -1.83 0.76
N GLY A 133 10.61 -2.14 -0.32
CA GLY A 133 12.05 -2.43 -0.28
C GLY A 133 12.89 -1.29 0.29
N PHE A 134 12.44 -0.03 0.17
CA PHE A 134 13.12 1.12 0.78
C PHE A 134 13.04 1.14 2.32
N LEU A 135 12.09 0.40 2.91
CA LEU A 135 11.97 0.16 4.36
C LEU A 135 12.75 -1.08 4.81
N GLY A 136 13.52 -1.73 3.92
CA GLY A 136 14.35 -2.89 4.25
C GLY A 136 13.57 -4.19 4.44
N LEU A 137 12.37 -4.30 3.86
CA LEU A 137 11.53 -5.51 3.88
C LEU A 137 11.64 -6.26 2.53
N PRO A 138 12.67 -7.09 2.29
CA PRO A 138 12.65 -8.05 1.20
C PRO A 138 11.70 -9.20 1.57
N GLY A 139 10.62 -9.36 0.82
CA GLY A 139 9.74 -10.50 1.02
C GLY A 139 8.62 -10.60 0.00
N SER A 140 8.23 -11.83 -0.29
CA SER A 140 6.92 -12.17 -0.80
C SER A 140 6.13 -12.86 0.31
N ALA A 141 4.82 -12.60 0.37
CA ALA A 141 3.90 -13.41 1.16
C ALA A 141 3.13 -14.33 0.21
N ASN A 142 2.97 -15.60 0.63
CA ASN A 142 2.04 -16.50 -0.02
C ASN A 142 0.66 -16.32 0.60
N LEU A 143 -0.34 -16.08 -0.24
CA LEU A 143 -1.75 -16.14 0.11
C LEU A 143 -2.33 -17.45 -0.40
N HIS A 144 -3.16 -18.07 0.42
CA HIS A 144 -3.85 -19.31 0.11
C HIS A 144 -5.33 -19.14 0.39
N GLY A 145 -6.17 -19.48 -0.59
CA GLY A 145 -7.61 -19.58 -0.44
C GLY A 145 -8.05 -20.98 -0.78
N GLN A 146 -9.01 -21.52 -0.02
CA GLN A 146 -9.50 -22.88 -0.22
C GLN A 146 -11.00 -22.91 -0.05
N SER A 147 -11.67 -23.52 -1.02
CA SER A 147 -13.11 -23.73 -0.95
C SER A 147 -13.51 -25.12 -1.40
N ALA A 148 -14.60 -25.61 -0.83
CA ALA A 148 -15.16 -26.92 -1.14
C ALA A 148 -16.63 -26.79 -1.54
N ALA A 149 -17.03 -27.57 -2.53
CA ALA A 149 -18.40 -27.64 -3.03
C ALA A 149 -18.84 -29.10 -3.22
N PRO A 150 -20.10 -29.46 -2.91
CA PRO A 150 -20.61 -30.79 -3.22
C PRO A 150 -20.79 -30.96 -4.74
N LEU A 151 -20.47 -32.14 -5.27
CA LEU A 151 -20.66 -32.47 -6.68
C LEU A 151 -22.15 -32.56 -6.99
N ASP A 152 -22.59 -31.83 -8.02
CA ASP A 152 -24.00 -31.83 -8.41
C ASP A 152 -24.37 -33.14 -9.12
N THR A 153 -25.11 -33.99 -8.42
CA THR A 153 -25.60 -35.26 -8.95
C THR A 153 -26.89 -35.13 -9.76
N TRP A 154 -27.54 -33.95 -9.79
CA TRP A 154 -28.95 -33.83 -10.16
C TRP A 154 -29.24 -33.17 -11.50
N ARG A 155 -28.23 -32.82 -12.31
CA ARG A 155 -28.50 -32.36 -13.67
C ARG A 155 -28.96 -33.52 -14.58
N ARG A 156 -30.27 -33.77 -14.59
CA ARG A 156 -30.93 -34.44 -15.72
C ARG A 156 -30.74 -33.53 -16.94
N THR A 157 -30.07 -34.06 -17.93
CA THR A 157 -30.07 -33.54 -19.30
C THR A 157 -31.52 -33.31 -19.72
N GLN A 158 -31.86 -32.05 -19.99
CA GLN A 158 -33.01 -31.69 -20.80
C GLN A 158 -32.53 -31.53 -22.24
#